data_AF-A0A7U3ZNJ1-F1
#
_entry.id   AF-A0A7U3ZNJ1-F1
#
_cell.length_a   1.000
_cell.length_b   1.000
_cell.length_c   1.000
_cell.angle_alpha   90.00
_cell.angle_beta   90.00
_cell.angle_gamma   90.00
#
_symmetry.space_group_name_H-M   'P 1'
#
loop_
_entity.id
_entity.type
_entity.pdbx_description
1 polymer ?
#
loop_
_entity_poly.entity_id
_entity_poly.type
_entity_poly.pdbx_seq_one_letter_code
_entity_poly.pdbx_strand_id
1 'polypeptide(L)'
;MSQPSLFSLLQLEATPVPRLCIHIGGLVRAIDIQNILYLQSEVNYTRFFVKDGKTYLEAKTLKYFDKVLEENGFIRIHKSYLVNKNAVGTMTADHVLLKNGTQLPVSRRKARALKRNDGMVSLFSKVCEPRSWY
;
A
#
# COMPACT_ATOMS: atom_id res chain seq x y z
N MET A 1 14.42 7.58 -41.14
CA MET A 1 14.79 7.98 -39.76
C MET A 1 13.85 9.10 -39.35
N SER A 2 12.63 8.80 -38.87
CA SER A 2 11.69 9.84 -38.43
C SER A 2 11.96 10.18 -36.97
N GLN A 3 12.30 11.43 -36.69
CA GLN A 3 12.32 11.93 -35.32
C GLN A 3 10.90 11.87 -34.73
N PRO A 4 10.72 11.42 -33.48
CA PRO A 4 9.42 11.51 -32.83
C PRO A 4 9.06 12.99 -32.64
N SER A 5 7.79 13.33 -32.94
CA SER A 5 7.27 14.69 -32.86
C SER A 5 7.31 15.25 -31.44
N LEU A 6 7.68 16.52 -31.33
CA LEU A 6 7.71 17.35 -30.10
C LEU A 6 6.38 17.32 -29.31
N PHE A 7 5.29 16.94 -29.96
CA PHE A 7 3.97 16.72 -29.35
C PHE A 7 3.96 15.60 -28.30
N SER A 8 4.78 14.56 -28.48
CA SER A 8 4.88 13.45 -27.52
C SER A 8 5.56 13.85 -26.21
N LEU A 9 6.29 14.98 -26.18
CA LEU A 9 7.02 15.45 -24.99
C LEU A 9 6.15 16.36 -24.09
N LEU A 10 4.99 16.81 -24.57
CA LEU A 10 4.09 17.70 -23.82
C LEU A 10 2.99 16.96 -23.03
N GLN A 11 2.88 15.63 -23.20
CA GLN A 11 2.13 14.77 -22.30
C GLN A 11 2.97 14.48 -21.04
N LEU A 12 3.23 15.51 -20.24
CA LEU A 12 3.34 15.28 -18.80
C LEU A 12 1.93 14.93 -18.33
N GLU A 13 1.55 13.66 -18.53
CA GLU A 13 0.29 13.14 -18.04
C GLU A 13 0.29 13.29 -16.52
N ALA A 14 -0.35 14.34 -16.03
CA ALA A 14 -0.68 14.45 -14.61
C ALA A 14 -1.68 13.34 -14.31
N THR A 15 -1.18 12.13 -14.03
CA THR A 15 -2.01 11.01 -13.61
C THR A 15 -2.81 11.49 -12.40
N PRO A 16 -4.15 11.44 -12.42
CA PRO A 16 -4.94 11.91 -11.30
C PRO A 16 -4.55 11.09 -10.08
N VAL A 17 -3.88 11.74 -9.11
CA VAL A 17 -3.49 11.09 -7.87
C VAL A 17 -4.77 10.68 -7.14
N PRO A 18 -5.03 9.38 -6.98
CA PRO A 18 -6.28 8.94 -6.42
C PRO A 18 -6.32 9.33 -4.94
N ARG A 19 -7.37 10.05 -4.56
CA ARG A 19 -7.61 10.58 -3.22
C ARG A 19 -8.76 9.84 -2.56
N LEU A 20 -8.59 9.54 -1.28
CA LEU A 20 -9.62 8.92 -0.44
C LEU A 20 -10.18 9.98 0.51
N CYS A 21 -11.49 10.15 0.52
CA CYS A 21 -12.17 11.01 1.49
C CYS A 21 -12.48 10.23 2.78
N ILE A 22 -12.05 10.76 3.91
CA ILE A 22 -12.26 10.22 5.26
C ILE A 22 -12.98 11.24 6.14
N HIS A 23 -13.87 10.78 7.02
CA HIS A 23 -14.66 11.54 7.98
C HIS A 23 -14.04 11.45 9.38
N ILE A 24 -13.43 12.55 9.84
CA ILE A 24 -12.76 12.64 11.14
C ILE A 24 -13.49 13.67 11.98
N GLY A 25 -14.16 13.25 13.05
CA GLY A 25 -14.79 14.17 14.01
C GLY A 25 -15.79 15.15 13.38
N GLY A 26 -16.53 14.71 12.36
CA GLY A 26 -17.49 15.54 11.62
C GLY A 26 -16.91 16.34 10.45
N LEU A 27 -15.59 16.30 10.24
CA LEU A 27 -14.92 16.95 9.11
C LEU A 27 -14.58 15.92 8.02
N VAL A 28 -14.75 16.30 6.75
CA VAL A 28 -14.29 15.51 5.61
C VAL A 28 -12.88 15.96 5.23
N ARG A 29 -11.94 15.01 5.19
CA ARG A 29 -10.55 15.23 4.76
C ARG A 29 -10.25 14.33 3.57
N ALA A 30 -9.70 14.91 2.51
CA ALA A 30 -9.13 14.14 1.41
C ALA A 30 -7.66 13.78 1.73
N ILE A 31 -7.30 12.51 1.60
CA ILE A 31 -5.93 12.01 1.76
C ILE A 31 -5.46 11.34 0.47
N ASP A 32 -4.20 11.56 0.10
CA ASP A 32 -3.61 10.89 -1.07
C ASP A 32 -3.37 9.42 -0.75
N ILE A 33 -3.91 8.54 -1.58
CA ILE A 33 -3.82 7.09 -1.34
C ILE A 33 -2.35 6.62 -1.37
N GLN A 34 -1.51 7.25 -2.19
CA GLN A 34 -0.07 6.97 -2.28
C GLN A 34 0.70 7.35 -1.01
N ASN A 35 0.15 8.22 -0.16
CA ASN A 35 0.78 8.61 1.10
C ASN A 35 0.41 7.67 2.24
N ILE A 36 -0.62 6.83 2.07
CA ILE A 36 -1.00 5.83 3.06
C ILE A 36 -0.01 4.68 3.03
N LEU A 37 0.58 4.37 4.18
CA LEU A 37 1.50 3.24 4.36
C LEU A 37 0.73 1.94 4.63
N TYR A 38 -0.14 1.97 5.62
CA TYR A 38 -1.00 0.85 6.00
C TYR A 38 -2.20 1.33 6.80
N LEU A 39 -3.19 0.45 6.93
CA LEU A 39 -4.38 0.62 7.75
C LEU A 39 -4.40 -0.51 8.81
N GLN A 40 -4.87 -0.15 10.00
CA GLN A 40 -5.05 -1.06 11.13
C GLN A 40 -6.52 -1.06 11.56
N SER A 41 -7.09 -2.24 11.80
CA SER A 41 -8.44 -2.34 12.37
C SER A 41 -8.43 -2.09 13.88
N GLU A 42 -9.34 -1.25 14.36
CA GLU A 42 -9.63 -1.02 15.78
C GLU A 42 -11.12 -1.27 16.03
N VAL A 43 -11.50 -2.54 16.17
CA VAL A 43 -12.90 -2.99 16.37
C VAL A 43 -13.82 -2.51 15.23
N ASN A 44 -14.49 -1.38 15.40
CA ASN A 44 -15.39 -0.77 14.41
C ASN A 44 -14.76 0.41 13.66
N TYR A 45 -13.54 0.77 14.02
CA TYR A 45 -12.77 1.85 13.44
C TYR A 45 -11.61 1.31 12.62
N THR A 46 -11.09 2.16 11.74
CA THR A 46 -9.85 1.89 11.00
C THR A 46 -8.91 3.05 11.17
N ARG A 47 -7.71 2.76 11.67
CA ARG A 47 -6.63 3.73 11.77
C ARG A 47 -5.80 3.70 10.49
N PHE A 48 -5.60 4.87 9.89
CA PHE A 48 -4.74 5.12 8.75
C PHE A 48 -3.39 5.60 9.24
N PHE A 49 -2.32 5.01 8.71
CA PHE A 49 -0.95 5.45 8.95
C PHE A 49 -0.39 6.03 7.66
N VAL A 50 0.07 7.28 7.71
CA VAL A 50 0.49 8.05 6.54
C VAL A 50 2.00 8.34 6.64
N LYS A 51 2.68 8.52 5.50
CA LYS A 51 4.13 8.80 5.42
C LYS A 51 4.60 9.95 6.31
N ASP A 52 3.78 10.97 6.49
CA ASP A 52 4.09 12.15 7.32
C ASP A 52 4.06 11.87 8.84
N GLY A 53 3.87 10.62 9.27
CA GLY A 53 3.72 10.23 10.68
C GLY A 53 2.35 10.53 11.28
N LYS A 54 1.47 11.23 10.55
CA LYS A 54 0.09 11.48 10.95
C LYS A 54 -0.71 10.17 10.93
N THR A 55 -1.64 10.05 11.87
CA THR A 55 -2.64 8.99 11.88
C THR A 55 -4.04 9.56 11.87
N TYR A 56 -4.95 8.86 11.20
CA TYR A 56 -6.36 9.24 11.12
C TYR A 56 -7.23 8.06 11.53
N LEU A 57 -8.32 8.32 12.25
CA LEU A 57 -9.24 7.28 12.68
C LEU A 57 -10.59 7.50 11.99
N GLU A 58 -11.01 6.52 11.20
CA GLU A 58 -12.33 6.52 10.55
C GLU A 58 -13.27 5.55 11.27
N ALA A 59 -14.52 5.95 11.47
CA ALA A 59 -15.62 5.08 11.90
C ALA A 59 -16.13 4.12 10.79
N LYS A 60 -15.22 3.51 10.04
CA LYS A 60 -15.51 2.46 9.06
C LYS A 60 -14.60 1.27 9.29
N THR A 61 -15.09 0.08 8.97
CA THR A 61 -14.34 -1.16 9.19
C THR A 61 -13.23 -1.35 8.17
N LEU A 62 -12.19 -2.10 8.54
CA LEU A 62 -11.11 -2.45 7.62
C LEU A 62 -11.62 -3.22 6.39
N LYS A 63 -12.71 -3.99 6.54
CA LYS A 63 -13.37 -4.73 5.43
C LYS A 63 -13.97 -3.78 4.39
N TYR A 64 -14.46 -2.62 4.80
CA TYR A 64 -14.93 -1.60 3.86
C TYR A 64 -13.76 -1.08 3.03
N PHE A 65 -12.64 -0.72 3.69
CA PHE A 65 -11.46 -0.20 3.00
C PHE A 65 -10.73 -1.24 2.16
N ASP A 66 -10.77 -2.52 2.54
CA ASP A 66 -10.26 -3.64 1.74
C ASP A 66 -10.86 -3.62 0.33
N LYS A 67 -12.18 -3.40 0.22
CA LYS A 67 -12.89 -3.30 -1.06
C LYS A 67 -12.61 -1.98 -1.79
N VAL A 68 -12.62 -0.86 -1.05
CA VAL A 68 -12.43 0.48 -1.64
C VAL A 68 -11.03 0.66 -2.20
N LEU A 69 -10.02 0.02 -1.60
CA LEU A 69 -8.61 0.18 -1.95
C LEU A 69 -8.03 -1.02 -2.71
N GLU A 70 -8.86 -1.98 -3.10
CA GLU A 70 -8.46 -3.20 -3.80
C GLU A 70 -7.71 -2.88 -5.11
N GLU A 71 -8.24 -1.93 -5.89
CA GLU A 71 -7.65 -1.51 -7.16
C GLU A 71 -6.50 -0.51 -7.01
N ASN A 72 -6.29 0.03 -5.80
CA ASN A 72 -5.25 1.03 -5.52
C ASN A 72 -3.96 0.42 -4.98
N GLY A 73 -3.77 -0.89 -5.13
CA GLY A 73 -2.53 -1.58 -4.75
C GLY A 73 -2.41 -1.86 -3.25
N PHE A 74 -3.53 -1.99 -2.53
CA PHE A 74 -3.53 -2.43 -1.14
C PHE A 74 -3.65 -3.94 -1.05
N ILE A 75 -2.91 -4.52 -0.10
CA ILE A 75 -2.85 -5.96 0.14
C ILE A 75 -3.23 -6.23 1.57
N ARG A 76 -4.25 -7.06 1.76
CA ARG A 76 -4.65 -7.50 3.10
C ARG A 76 -3.75 -8.60 3.61
N ILE A 77 -2.85 -8.28 4.53
CA ILE A 77 -1.85 -9.23 5.06
C ILE A 77 -2.32 -9.93 6.34
N HIS A 78 -3.26 -9.32 7.08
CA HIS A 78 -3.79 -9.84 8.33
C HIS A 78 -5.29 -9.53 8.46
N LYS A 79 -5.98 -10.15 9.43
CA LYS A 79 -7.38 -9.78 9.72
C LYS A 79 -7.50 -8.31 10.12
N SER A 80 -6.43 -7.77 10.71
CA SER A 80 -6.34 -6.41 11.26
C SER A 80 -5.42 -5.47 10.50
N TYR A 81 -4.77 -5.90 9.41
CA TYR A 81 -3.82 -5.06 8.67
C TYR A 81 -4.04 -5.15 7.16
N LEU A 82 -4.11 -3.97 6.54
CA LEU A 82 -4.17 -3.75 5.09
C LEU A 82 -3.00 -2.83 4.73
N VAL A 83 -2.12 -3.24 3.81
CA VAL A 83 -0.85 -2.57 3.56
C VAL A 83 -0.78 -2.08 2.11
N ASN A 84 -0.24 -0.88 1.90
CA ASN A 84 0.04 -0.39 0.56
C ASN A 84 1.27 -1.10 -0.01
N LYS A 85 1.13 -1.76 -1.17
CA LYS A 85 2.22 -2.49 -1.84
C LYS A 85 3.44 -1.61 -2.09
N ASN A 86 3.24 -0.32 -2.40
CA ASN A 86 4.33 0.61 -2.68
C ASN A 86 5.13 1.02 -1.44
N ALA A 87 4.55 0.84 -0.25
CA ALA A 87 5.18 1.12 1.04
C ALA A 87 5.96 -0.09 1.60
N VAL A 88 5.77 -1.28 1.02
CA VAL A 88 6.49 -2.50 1.42
C VAL A 88 7.95 -2.39 1.00
N GLY A 89 8.86 -2.65 1.93
CA GLY A 89 10.28 -2.86 1.65
C GLY A 89 10.56 -4.34 1.44
N THR A 90 10.29 -5.14 2.47
CA THR A 90 10.53 -6.60 2.47
C THR A 90 9.29 -7.32 2.97
N MET A 91 8.95 -8.47 2.37
CA MET A 91 7.86 -9.32 2.84
C MET A 91 8.37 -10.75 3.02
N THR A 92 8.19 -11.28 4.22
CA THR A 92 8.45 -12.68 4.56
C THR A 92 7.12 -13.40 4.78
N ALA A 93 7.17 -14.72 4.98
CA ALA A 93 5.97 -15.48 5.29
C ALA A 93 5.31 -15.05 6.60
N ASP A 94 6.09 -14.54 7.56
CA ASP A 94 5.64 -14.27 8.93
C ASP A 94 5.39 -12.77 9.17
N HIS A 95 6.12 -11.88 8.49
CA HIS A 95 6.02 -10.44 8.68
C HIS A 95 6.30 -9.63 7.40
N VAL A 96 5.80 -8.40 7.38
CA VAL A 96 6.07 -7.38 6.36
C VAL A 96 6.86 -6.26 7.00
N LEU A 97 8.01 -5.92 6.42
CA LEU A 97 8.81 -4.75 6.77
C LEU A 97 8.50 -3.63 5.78
N LEU A 98 7.96 -2.53 6.28
CA LEU A 98 7.70 -1.33 5.50
C LEU A 98 8.98 -0.50 5.33
N LYS A 99 9.00 0.36 4.30
CA LYS A 99 10.14 1.26 4.01
C LYS A 99 10.47 2.24 5.15
N ASN A 100 9.50 2.52 6.02
CA ASN A 100 9.70 3.35 7.22
C ASN A 100 10.24 2.55 8.43
N GLY A 101 10.59 1.27 8.26
CA GLY A 101 11.07 0.38 9.32
C GLY A 101 9.97 -0.26 10.17
N THR A 102 8.69 0.02 9.92
CA THR A 102 7.59 -0.62 10.66
C THR A 102 7.43 -2.08 10.25
N GLN A 103 7.37 -2.97 11.22
CA GLN A 103 7.15 -4.41 11.02
C GLN A 103 5.70 -4.80 11.35
N LEU A 104 5.00 -5.44 10.40
CA LEU A 104 3.60 -5.86 10.54
C LEU A 104 3.48 -7.39 10.42
N PRO A 105 2.71 -8.06 11.29
CA PRO A 105 2.56 -9.51 11.25
C PRO A 105 1.65 -9.95 10.09
N VAL A 106 2.01 -11.06 9.45
CA VAL A 106 1.19 -11.72 8.42
C VAL A 106 0.37 -12.84 9.08
N SER A 107 -0.88 -13.02 8.67
CA SER A 107 -1.71 -14.11 9.19
C SER A 107 -1.13 -15.48 8.82
N ARG A 108 -1.04 -16.41 9.80
CA ARG A 108 -0.63 -17.81 9.59
C ARG A 108 -1.31 -18.51 8.42
N ARG A 109 -2.60 -18.22 8.17
CA ARG A 109 -3.34 -18.79 7.03
C ARG A 109 -2.81 -18.28 5.69
N LYS A 110 -2.42 -17.00 5.63
CA LYS A 110 -1.88 -16.34 4.43
C LYS A 110 -0.38 -16.62 4.25
N ALA A 111 0.36 -16.75 5.36
CA ALA A 111 1.73 -17.27 5.38
C ALA A 111 1.83 -18.64 4.68
N ARG A 112 0.88 -19.55 4.93
CA ARG A 112 0.81 -20.85 4.25
C ARG A 112 0.57 -20.73 2.75
N ALA A 113 -0.24 -19.76 2.32
CA ALA A 113 -0.48 -19.51 0.90
C ALA A 113 0.78 -18.95 0.21
N LEU A 114 1.53 -18.08 0.89
CA LEU A 114 2.81 -17.54 0.41
C LEU A 114 3.89 -18.63 0.33
N LYS A 115 3.99 -19.51 1.34
CA LYS A 115 4.95 -20.64 1.36
C LYS A 115 4.70 -21.69 0.29
N ARG A 116 3.45 -21.83 -0.17
CA ARG A 116 3.06 -22.83 -1.17
C ARG A 116 3.10 -22.27 -2.60
N ASN A 117 3.13 -20.95 -2.74
CA ASN A 117 3.13 -20.25 -4.02
C ASN A 117 4.40 -19.40 -4.10
N ASP A 118 5.52 -20.03 -4.47
CA ASP A 118 6.83 -19.37 -4.69
C ASP A 118 6.74 -18.15 -5.63
N GLY A 119 5.66 -18.06 -6.43
CA GLY A 119 5.35 -16.94 -7.32
C GLY A 119 5.21 -15.58 -6.63
N MET A 120 4.66 -15.49 -5.41
CA MET A 120 4.50 -14.18 -4.75
C MET A 120 5.79 -13.65 -4.12
N VAL A 121 6.71 -14.54 -3.71
CA VAL A 121 8.05 -14.13 -3.26
C VAL A 121 8.90 -13.74 -4.48
N SER A 122 8.73 -14.44 -5.61
CA SER A 122 9.45 -14.13 -6.87
C SER A 122 9.12 -12.75 -7.46
N LEU A 123 7.89 -12.26 -7.26
CA LEU A 123 7.46 -10.97 -7.78
C LEU A 123 8.11 -9.78 -7.06
N PHE A 124 8.55 -9.98 -5.81
CA PHE A 124 9.28 -8.98 -5.02
C PHE A 124 10.79 -9.22 -5.00
N SER A 125 11.27 -10.46 -5.19
CA SER A 125 12.72 -10.71 -5.37
C SER A 125 13.25 -10.07 -6.65
N LYS A 126 12.43 -9.95 -7.71
CA LYS A 126 12.76 -9.15 -8.92
C LYS A 126 12.82 -7.64 -8.70
N VAL A 127 12.25 -7.12 -7.62
CA VAL A 127 12.33 -5.68 -7.25
C VAL A 127 13.59 -5.40 -6.41
N CYS A 128 14.22 -6.45 -5.87
CA CYS A 128 15.44 -6.41 -5.07
C CYS A 128 16.70 -6.75 -5.87
N GLU A 129 16.75 -6.48 -7.19
CA GLU A 129 18.05 -6.39 -7.86
C GLU A 129 18.76 -5.13 -7.34
N PRO A 130 19.89 -5.25 -6.62
CA PRO A 130 20.64 -4.09 -6.19
C PRO A 130 21.12 -3.37 -7.45
N ARG A 131 20.63 -2.14 -7.68
CA ARG A 131 21.30 -1.18 -8.54
C ARG A 131 22.74 -1.07 -8.03
N SER A 132 23.62 -1.67 -8.81
CA SER A 132 25.07 -1.53 -8.85
C SER A 132 25.59 -0.36 -8.01
N TRP A 133 26.29 -0.66 -6.93
CA TRP A 133 27.36 0.19 -6.45
C TRP A 133 28.65 -0.54 -6.81
N TYR A 134 29.29 -0.03 -7.87
CA TYR A 134 30.72 -0.23 -8.10
C TYR A 134 31.49 0.37 -6.92
#